data_AF-A0A9P6TD20-F1
#
_entry.id   AF-A0A9P6TD20-F1
#
_cell.length_a   1.000
_cell.length_b   1.000
_cell.length_c   1.000
_cell.angle_alpha   90.00
_cell.angle_beta   90.00
_cell.angle_gamma   90.00
#
_symmetry.space_group_name_H-M   'P 1'
#
loop_
_entity.id
_entity.type
_entity.pdbx_description
1 polymer ?
#
loop_
_entity_poly.entity_id
_entity_poly.type
_entity_poly.pdbx_seq_one_letter_code
_entity_poly.pdbx_strand_id
1 'polypeptide(L)'
;MDTKLRPLVVPTCPICDEEAQPNKFVVTLCGHVFHEPCILRWDATQINRGQHSRCPVCNELVQRVIPNVNQPLHLPRSFYVPLYSIEQLPPDPEPVRLTVLGQDEVGPNHILEENQKLQASLTQEKRLRVQQTTATEESIRILRAESDEAQKQYQQSKDGFAQAQRYIELQHAHLRSTRASLHTTTVEAEKLRQLKDQLKLALEDLNYKNKTLEEFNARSNEEETNRTDEI
;
A
#
# COMPACT_ATOMS: atom_id res chain seq x y z
N MET A 1 40.78 29.01 38.62
CA MET A 1 39.34 28.67 38.63
C MET A 1 39.19 27.49 37.70
N ASP A 2 39.24 26.27 38.22
CA ASP A 2 39.19 25.04 37.41
C ASP A 2 37.78 24.82 36.87
N THR A 3 37.61 25.00 35.56
CA THR A 3 36.41 24.60 34.82
C THR A 3 36.36 23.07 34.80
N LYS A 4 35.56 22.49 35.70
CA LYS A 4 35.18 21.07 35.65
C LYS A 4 34.47 20.79 34.31
N LEU A 5 35.20 20.23 33.36
CA LEU A 5 34.62 19.63 32.16
C LEU A 5 33.72 18.47 32.61
N ARG A 6 32.42 18.60 32.40
CA ARG A 6 31.50 17.48 32.58
C ARG A 6 31.68 16.54 31.38
N PRO A 7 31.96 15.24 31.58
CA PRO A 7 32.04 14.31 30.47
C PRO A 7 30.72 14.31 29.71
N LEU A 8 30.80 14.55 28.41
CA LEU A 8 29.67 14.51 27.51
C LEU A 8 29.32 13.03 27.31
N VAL A 9 28.32 12.54 28.03
CA VAL A 9 27.84 11.16 27.87
C VAL A 9 27.11 11.09 26.54
N VAL A 10 27.73 10.42 25.57
CA VAL A 10 27.12 10.15 24.27
C VAL A 10 26.02 9.10 24.49
N PRO A 11 24.77 9.35 24.07
CA PRO A 11 23.70 8.39 24.25
C PRO A 11 23.97 7.12 23.43
N THR A 12 23.89 5.96 24.08
CA THR A 12 23.92 4.65 23.41
C THR A 12 22.54 4.31 22.88
N CYS A 13 22.46 3.61 21.74
CA CYS A 13 21.19 3.16 21.20
C CYS A 13 20.69 1.93 21.97
N PRO A 14 19.54 1.97 22.66
CA PRO A 14 19.07 0.85 23.49
C PRO A 14 18.55 -0.37 22.69
N ILE A 15 18.58 -0.33 21.36
CA ILE A 15 18.22 -1.46 20.50
C ILE A 15 19.46 -2.31 20.15
N CYS A 16 20.63 -1.68 19.99
CA CYS A 16 21.85 -2.37 19.56
C CYS A 16 23.02 -2.21 20.53
N ASP A 17 22.86 -1.41 21.59
CA ASP A 17 23.87 -1.08 22.61
C ASP A 17 25.17 -0.48 22.06
N GLU A 18 25.14 0.03 20.82
CA GLU A 18 26.29 0.68 20.19
C GLU A 18 26.28 2.20 20.44
N GLU A 19 27.48 2.76 20.57
CA GLU A 19 27.69 4.20 20.67
C GLU A 19 27.37 4.91 19.35
N ALA A 20 26.91 6.15 19.50
CA ALA A 20 26.46 7.00 18.42
C ALA A 20 27.53 7.31 17.37
N GLN A 21 27.26 6.93 16.11
CA GLN A 21 27.80 7.71 15.00
C GLN A 21 27.04 9.04 14.93
N PRO A 22 27.72 10.21 14.87
CA PRO A 22 27.12 11.51 15.14
C PRO A 22 25.94 11.93 14.25
N ASN A 23 25.63 11.21 13.16
CA ASN A 23 24.79 11.73 12.09
C ASN A 23 23.46 10.99 11.83
N LYS A 24 23.03 9.99 12.64
CA LYS A 24 21.78 9.24 12.35
C LYS A 24 20.98 8.82 13.58
N PHE A 25 20.59 9.79 14.40
CA PHE A 25 19.69 9.57 15.53
C PHE A 25 18.28 10.08 15.28
N VAL A 26 17.31 9.35 15.82
CA VAL A 26 15.91 9.74 15.90
C VAL A 26 15.54 9.82 17.37
N VAL A 27 14.95 10.95 17.76
CA VAL A 27 14.35 11.14 19.08
C VAL A 27 12.85 10.93 18.93
N THR A 28 12.32 9.99 19.70
CA THR A 28 10.87 9.72 19.74
C THR A 28 10.15 10.80 20.56
N LEU A 29 8.82 10.91 20.43
CA LEU A 29 8.01 11.87 21.22
C LEU A 29 8.13 11.67 22.74
N CYS A 30 8.45 10.46 23.18
CA CYS A 30 8.70 10.16 24.60
C CYS A 30 10.14 10.50 25.04
N GLY A 31 10.96 11.12 24.18
CA GLY A 31 12.31 11.58 24.51
C GLY A 31 13.42 10.53 24.39
N HIS A 32 13.10 9.28 24.03
CA HIS A 32 14.10 8.23 23.85
C HIS A 32 14.78 8.31 22.48
N VAL A 33 16.09 8.05 22.47
CA VAL A 33 17.01 8.25 21.35
C VAL A 33 17.44 6.91 20.78
N PHE A 34 17.37 6.76 19.46
CA PHE A 34 17.72 5.52 18.76
C PHE A 34 18.46 5.81 17.46
N HIS A 35 19.27 4.87 16.99
CA HIS A 35 19.70 4.90 15.60
C HIS A 35 18.47 4.81 14.67
N GLU A 36 18.42 5.67 13.66
CA GLU A 36 17.39 5.65 12.63
C GLU A 36 17.12 4.23 12.06
N PRO A 37 18.13 3.45 11.61
CA PRO A 37 17.88 2.11 11.08
C PRO A 37 17.32 1.14 12.14
N CYS A 38 17.72 1.30 13.40
CA CYS A 38 17.26 0.43 14.49
C CYS A 38 15.77 0.64 14.77
N ILE A 39 15.33 1.89 14.91
CA ILE A 39 13.92 2.18 15.20
C ILE A 39 13.01 1.87 14.00
N LEU A 40 13.48 2.06 12.77
CA LEU A 40 12.74 1.67 11.56
C LEU A 40 12.53 0.14 11.46
N ARG A 41 13.57 -0.65 11.77
CA ARG A 41 13.48 -2.12 11.78
C ARG A 41 12.56 -2.64 12.89
N TRP A 42 12.67 -2.04 14.08
CA TRP A 42 11.78 -2.33 15.20
C TRP A 42 10.32 -2.13 14.81
N ASP A 43 10.03 -0.97 14.24
CA ASP A 43 8.69 -0.59 13.84
C ASP A 43 8.11 -1.49 12.74
N ALA A 44 8.90 -1.81 11.70
CA ALA A 44 8.50 -2.78 10.67
C ALA A 44 8.12 -4.13 11.28
N THR A 45 8.82 -4.56 12.34
CA THR A 45 8.53 -5.81 13.04
C THR A 45 7.18 -5.76 13.77
N GLN A 46 6.81 -4.61 14.36
CA GLN A 46 5.50 -4.43 15.01
C GLN A 46 4.36 -4.39 14.00
N ILE A 47 4.54 -3.66 12.89
CA ILE A 47 3.54 -3.57 11.82
C ILE A 47 3.26 -4.95 11.21
N ASN A 48 4.30 -5.75 10.95
CA ASN A 48 4.16 -7.11 10.41
C ASN A 48 3.41 -8.04 11.37
N ARG A 49 3.35 -7.73 12.66
CA ARG A 49 2.58 -8.45 13.68
C ARG A 49 1.16 -7.88 13.86
N GLY A 50 0.77 -6.90 13.06
CA GLY A 50 -0.51 -6.19 13.19
C GLY A 50 -0.59 -5.31 14.44
N GLN A 51 0.55 -4.90 15.00
CA GLN A 51 0.62 -4.08 16.20
C GLN A 51 1.01 -2.63 15.87
N HIS A 52 0.58 -1.69 16.70
CA HIS A 52 1.05 -0.31 16.63
C HIS A 52 2.49 -0.21 17.11
N SER A 53 3.25 0.70 16.49
CA SER A 53 4.62 0.99 16.90
C SER A 53 4.67 1.51 18.33
N ARG A 54 5.52 0.90 19.17
CA ARG A 54 5.74 1.29 20.55
C ARG A 54 7.22 1.46 20.83
N CYS A 55 7.56 2.41 21.68
CA CYS A 55 8.92 2.72 22.07
C CYS A 55 9.55 1.51 22.77
N PRO A 56 10.73 1.02 22.35
CA PRO A 56 11.41 -0.09 23.01
C PRO A 56 11.73 0.14 24.49
N VAL A 57 11.86 1.41 24.92
CA VAL A 57 12.29 1.74 26.29
C VAL A 57 11.10 1.91 27.24
N CYS A 58 10.08 2.68 26.85
CA CYS A 58 8.95 3.03 27.72
C CYS A 58 7.59 2.51 27.25
N ASN A 59 7.53 1.81 26.11
CA ASN A 59 6.32 1.22 25.54
C ASN A 59 5.21 2.23 25.11
N GLU A 60 5.53 3.53 25.09
CA GLU A 60 4.65 4.58 24.55
C GLU A 60 4.49 4.49 23.03
N LEU A 61 3.35 4.93 22.51
CA LEU A 61 3.07 4.88 21.07
C LEU A 61 4.03 5.79 20.29
N VAL A 62 4.73 5.23 19.31
CA VAL A 62 5.60 5.97 18.40
C VAL A 62 4.76 6.38 17.19
N GLN A 63 4.32 7.63 17.16
CA GLN A 63 3.70 8.18 15.95
C GLN A 63 4.79 8.39 14.89
N ARG A 64 4.70 7.67 13.76
CA ARG A 64 5.45 8.04 12.57
C ARG A 64 4.98 9.42 12.11
N VAL A 65 5.84 10.42 12.21
CA VAL A 65 5.78 11.53 11.25
C VAL A 65 6.39 10.99 9.98
N ILE A 66 5.60 10.33 9.12
CA ILE A 66 6.05 10.01 7.77
C ILE A 66 6.29 11.37 7.11
N PRO A 67 7.52 11.74 6.72
CA PRO A 67 7.69 12.89 5.85
C PRO A 67 7.06 12.49 4.53
N ASN A 68 5.81 12.90 4.32
CA ASN A 68 5.19 12.80 3.02
C ASN A 68 6.03 13.67 2.08
N VAL A 69 6.77 13.04 1.18
CA VAL A 69 7.72 13.72 0.27
C VAL A 69 7.03 14.76 -0.63
N ASN A 70 5.69 14.73 -0.70
CA ASN A 70 4.86 15.66 -1.48
C ASN A 70 4.02 16.63 -0.64
N GLN A 71 4.23 16.71 0.68
CA GLN A 71 3.56 17.71 1.53
C GLN A 71 4.57 18.45 2.40
N PRO A 72 4.71 19.78 2.27
CA PRO A 72 5.45 20.56 3.24
C PRO A 72 4.77 20.39 4.60
N LEU A 73 5.52 19.81 5.55
CA LEU A 73 5.08 19.57 6.91
C LEU A 73 4.74 20.89 7.59
N HIS A 74 3.46 21.28 7.57
CA HIS A 74 2.91 22.28 8.48
C HIS A 74 2.69 21.65 9.86
N LEU A 75 3.78 21.30 10.56
CA LEU A 75 3.72 21.19 12.01
C LEU A 75 3.64 22.59 12.62
N PRO A 76 2.90 22.79 13.73
CA PRO A 76 2.99 24.02 14.49
C PRO A 76 4.44 24.28 14.85
N ARG A 77 4.86 25.54 14.69
CA ARG A 77 6.22 26.08 14.86
C ARG A 77 6.84 25.84 16.26
N SER A 78 6.17 25.10 17.14
CA SER A 78 6.57 24.78 18.51
C SER A 78 7.34 23.46 18.68
N PHE A 79 7.57 22.68 17.62
CA PHE A 79 8.27 21.38 17.71
C PHE A 79 9.58 21.27 16.94
N TYR A 80 10.02 22.36 16.33
CA TYR A 80 11.42 22.52 15.98
C TYR A 80 12.04 23.42 17.04
N VAL A 81 12.84 22.85 17.93
CA VAL A 81 13.96 23.60 18.50
C VAL A 81 15.02 23.52 17.41
N PRO A 82 15.30 24.60 16.66
CA PRO A 82 16.46 24.59 15.80
C PRO A 82 17.64 24.30 16.72
N LEU A 83 18.53 23.40 16.30
CA LEU A 83 19.82 23.24 16.96
C LEU A 83 20.62 24.53 16.74
N TYR A 84 20.25 25.59 17.47
CA TYR A 84 21.14 26.69 17.74
C TYR A 84 22.16 26.13 18.73
N SER A 85 23.44 26.15 18.35
CA SER A 85 24.51 26.05 19.34
C SER A 85 24.17 27.00 20.48
N ILE A 86 24.19 26.51 21.72
CA ILE A 86 23.93 27.27 22.95
C ILE A 86 24.84 28.52 23.04
N GLU A 87 25.92 28.56 22.27
CA GLU A 87 26.86 29.68 22.10
C GLU A 87 26.29 30.90 21.36
N GLN A 88 25.08 30.84 20.78
CA GLN A 88 24.48 31.95 20.01
C GLN A 88 23.26 32.61 20.67
N LEU A 89 22.90 32.23 21.90
CA LEU A 89 21.92 33.00 22.66
C LEU A 89 22.53 34.37 22.98
N PRO A 90 21.92 35.49 22.51
CA PRO A 90 22.39 36.80 22.92
C PRO A 90 22.36 36.87 24.44
N PRO A 91 23.42 37.40 25.09
CA PRO A 91 23.42 37.60 26.53
C PRO A 91 22.18 38.40 26.91
N ASP A 92 21.51 37.93 27.96
CA ASP A 92 20.34 38.47 28.66
C ASP A 92 19.79 39.80 28.08
N PRO A 93 18.56 39.86 27.54
CA PRO A 93 18.01 41.12 27.06
C PRO A 93 18.04 42.13 28.22
N GLU A 94 18.79 43.22 28.03
CA GLU A 94 18.87 44.28 29.04
C GLU A 94 17.46 44.64 29.51
N PRO A 95 17.26 44.87 30.82
CA PRO A 95 15.97 45.25 31.35
C PRO A 95 15.49 46.48 30.58
N VAL A 96 14.38 46.31 29.84
CA VAL A 96 13.76 47.37 29.03
C VAL A 96 13.50 48.55 29.95
N ARG A 97 14.39 49.54 29.92
CA ARG A 97 14.21 50.81 30.61
C ARG A 97 13.12 51.55 29.85
N LEU A 98 11.92 51.59 30.41
CA LEU A 98 10.89 52.52 29.98
C LEU A 98 11.41 53.95 30.22
N THR A 99 12.06 54.52 29.23
CA THR A 99 12.29 55.96 29.16
C THR A 99 10.93 56.59 28.89
N VAL A 100 10.31 57.15 29.93
CA VAL A 100 9.17 58.05 29.80
C VAL A 100 9.70 59.30 29.08
N LEU A 101 9.53 59.32 27.75
CA LEU A 101 9.83 60.51 26.95
C LEU A 101 8.90 61.64 27.41
N GLY A 102 9.46 62.86 27.48
CA GLY A 102 8.85 64.03 28.08
C GLY A 102 7.44 64.34 27.55
N GLN A 103 6.61 64.85 28.46
CA GLN A 103 5.27 65.35 28.19
C GLN A 103 5.36 66.66 27.40
N ASP A 104 5.73 66.59 26.13
CA ASP A 104 5.44 67.68 25.21
C ASP A 104 3.91 67.69 25.03
N GLU A 105 3.26 68.81 25.36
CA GLU A 105 1.79 68.92 25.30
C GLU A 105 1.29 68.74 23.86
N VAL A 106 0.93 67.50 23.53
CA VAL A 106 0.30 67.15 22.27
C VAL A 106 -1.05 67.87 22.20
N GLY A 107 -1.15 68.90 21.36
CA GLY A 107 -2.37 69.68 21.22
C GLY A 107 -3.57 68.80 20.81
N PRO A 108 -4.79 69.11 21.29
CA PRO A 108 -5.98 68.28 21.08
C PRO A 108 -6.34 68.02 19.60
N ASN A 109 -5.92 68.89 18.68
CA ASN A 109 -6.11 68.69 17.24
C ASN A 109 -5.28 67.52 16.68
N HIS A 110 -4.06 67.30 17.19
CA HIS A 110 -3.22 66.18 16.76
C HIS A 110 -3.85 64.84 17.17
N ILE A 111 -4.39 64.76 18.38
CA ILE A 111 -5.08 63.56 18.90
C ILE A 111 -6.33 63.25 18.05
N LEU A 112 -7.08 64.27 17.63
CA LEU A 112 -8.26 64.07 16.78
C LEU A 112 -7.88 63.57 15.38
N GLU A 113 -6.85 64.15 14.76
CA GLU A 113 -6.37 63.71 13.44
C GLU A 113 -5.83 62.27 13.49
N GLU A 114 -5.09 61.93 14.54
CA GLU A 114 -4.56 60.58 14.75
C GLU A 114 -5.69 59.56 14.97
N ASN A 115 -6.73 59.90 15.73
CA ASN A 115 -7.92 59.05 15.88
C ASN A 115 -8.65 58.84 14.56
N GLN A 116 -8.77 59.87 13.71
CA GLN A 116 -9.37 59.74 12.39
C GLN A 116 -8.54 58.81 11.49
N LYS A 117 -7.21 58.94 11.51
CA LYS A 117 -6.30 58.03 10.79
C LYS A 117 -6.46 56.59 11.27
N LEU A 118 -6.49 56.37 12.58
CA LEU A 118 -6.70 55.03 13.16
C LEU A 118 -8.05 54.43 12.77
N GLN A 119 -9.14 55.22 12.76
CA GLN A 119 -10.45 54.76 12.31
C GLN A 119 -10.46 54.39 10.82
N ALA A 120 -9.76 55.16 9.98
CA ALA A 120 -9.61 54.85 8.56
C ALA A 120 -8.81 53.56 8.35
N SER A 121 -7.68 53.39 9.04
CA SER A 121 -6.87 52.18 8.99
C SER A 121 -7.64 50.94 9.47
N LEU A 122 -8.38 51.04 10.58
CA LEU A 122 -9.19 49.95 11.10
C LEU A 122 -10.30 49.55 10.11
N THR A 123 -10.91 50.54 9.44
CA THR A 123 -11.94 50.28 8.42
C THR A 123 -11.34 49.59 7.20
N GLN A 124 -10.15 50.02 6.76
CA GLN A 124 -9.42 49.38 5.68
C GLN A 124 -9.04 47.94 6.03
N GLU A 125 -8.52 47.70 7.24
CA GLU A 125 -8.15 46.36 7.71
C GLU A 125 -9.37 45.43 7.74
N LYS A 126 -10.52 45.90 8.26
CA LYS A 126 -11.77 45.12 8.26
C LYS A 126 -12.19 44.71 6.84
N ARG A 127 -12.07 45.62 5.86
CA ARG A 127 -12.37 45.30 4.44
C ARG A 127 -11.43 44.22 3.89
N LEU A 128 -10.14 44.33 4.18
CA LEU A 128 -9.15 43.33 3.75
C LEU A 128 -9.42 41.96 4.39
N ARG A 129 -9.77 41.91 5.68
CA ARG A 129 -10.13 40.65 6.35
C ARG A 129 -11.36 40.01 5.71
N VAL A 130 -12.41 40.79 5.40
CA VAL A 130 -13.60 40.27 4.71
C VAL A 130 -13.24 39.71 3.32
N GLN A 131 -12.42 40.43 2.55
CA GLN A 131 -11.96 39.95 1.24
C GLN A 131 -11.14 38.66 1.35
N GLN A 132 -10.26 38.56 2.34
CA GLN A 132 -9.49 37.35 2.61
C GLN A 132 -10.40 36.18 3.00
N THR A 133 -11.37 36.39 3.89
CA THR A 133 -12.31 35.32 4.28
C THR A 133 -13.13 34.84 3.09
N THR A 134 -13.65 35.74 2.26
CA THR A 134 -14.42 35.34 1.06
C THR A 134 -13.56 34.59 0.04
N ALA A 135 -12.29 34.99 -0.13
CA ALA A 135 -11.37 34.29 -1.02
C ALA A 135 -11.02 32.88 -0.49
N THR A 136 -10.86 32.73 0.83
CA THR A 136 -10.64 31.42 1.45
C THR A 136 -11.87 30.51 1.36
N GLU A 137 -13.08 31.06 1.54
CA GLU A 137 -14.33 30.29 1.40
C GLU A 137 -14.51 29.77 -0.02
N GLU A 138 -14.25 30.59 -1.03
CA GLU A 138 -14.34 30.15 -2.43
C GLU A 138 -13.28 29.09 -2.76
N SER A 139 -12.06 29.24 -2.23
CA SER A 139 -11.00 28.22 -2.38
C SER A 139 -11.41 26.88 -1.75
N ILE A 140 -12.01 26.90 -0.56
CA ILE A 140 -12.53 25.69 0.10
C ILE A 140 -13.66 25.06 -0.72
N ARG A 141 -14.53 25.89 -1.30
CA ARG A 141 -15.62 25.41 -2.15
C ARG A 141 -15.10 24.70 -3.41
N ILE A 142 -14.10 25.27 -4.08
CA ILE A 142 -13.46 24.67 -5.25
C ILE A 142 -12.81 23.33 -4.87
N LEU A 143 -12.02 23.30 -3.81
CA LEU A 143 -11.34 22.07 -3.35
C LEU A 143 -12.34 20.96 -2.98
N ARG A 144 -13.49 21.30 -2.39
CA ARG A 144 -14.56 20.33 -2.12
C ARG A 144 -15.17 19.77 -3.41
N ALA A 145 -15.43 20.64 -4.39
CA ALA A 145 -15.96 20.21 -5.68
C ALA A 145 -14.97 19.29 -6.43
N GLU A 146 -13.68 19.62 -6.42
CA GLU A 146 -12.62 18.77 -6.98
C GLU A 146 -12.51 17.42 -6.26
N SER A 147 -12.60 17.43 -4.92
CA SER A 147 -12.60 16.21 -4.11
C SER A 147 -13.80 15.32 -4.44
N ASP A 148 -15.00 15.90 -4.58
CA ASP A 148 -16.21 15.16 -4.93
C ASP A 148 -16.10 14.54 -6.33
N GLU A 149 -15.53 15.27 -7.29
CA GLU A 149 -15.30 14.76 -8.65
C GLU A 149 -14.27 13.63 -8.67
N ALA A 150 -13.16 13.79 -7.96
CA ALA A 150 -12.16 12.73 -7.80
C ALA A 150 -12.77 11.47 -7.16
N GLN A 151 -13.66 11.63 -6.18
CA GLN A 151 -14.34 10.51 -5.55
C GLN A 151 -15.32 9.79 -6.49
N LYS A 152 -16.03 10.53 -7.36
CA LYS A 152 -16.85 9.93 -8.42
C LYS A 152 -16.01 9.13 -9.40
N GLN A 153 -14.88 9.67 -9.85
CA GLN A 153 -13.97 8.97 -10.76
C GLN A 153 -13.40 7.70 -10.14
N TYR A 154 -13.01 7.75 -8.86
CA TYR A 154 -12.57 6.58 -8.12
C TYR A 154 -13.67 5.50 -8.06
N GLN A 155 -14.92 5.89 -7.77
CA GLN A 155 -16.03 4.95 -7.71
C GLN A 155 -16.32 4.32 -9.09
N GLN A 156 -16.28 5.10 -10.16
CA GLN A 156 -16.41 4.60 -11.54
C GLN A 156 -15.30 3.60 -11.88
N SER A 157 -14.05 3.90 -11.51
CA SER A 157 -12.91 2.99 -11.74
C SER A 157 -13.08 1.68 -10.95
N LYS A 158 -13.53 1.76 -9.69
CA LYS A 158 -13.82 0.61 -8.84
C LYS A 158 -14.91 -0.29 -9.44
N ASP A 159 -15.98 0.31 -9.95
CA ASP A 159 -17.07 -0.44 -10.58
C ASP A 159 -16.61 -1.10 -11.90
N GLY A 160 -15.77 -0.40 -12.68
CA GLY A 160 -15.11 -0.96 -13.86
C GLY A 160 -14.22 -2.17 -13.54
N PHE A 161 -13.44 -2.10 -12.46
CA PHE A 161 -12.63 -3.24 -11.99
C PHE A 161 -13.50 -4.42 -11.58
N ALA A 162 -14.58 -4.19 -10.82
CA ALA A 162 -15.52 -5.24 -10.42
C ALA A 162 -16.23 -5.88 -11.63
N GLN A 163 -16.50 -5.13 -12.69
CA GLN A 163 -17.03 -5.67 -13.95
C GLN A 163 -16.00 -6.52 -14.68
N ALA A 164 -14.75 -6.06 -14.79
CA ALA A 164 -13.67 -6.82 -15.41
C ALA A 164 -13.42 -8.14 -14.68
N GLN A 165 -13.44 -8.14 -13.34
CA GLN A 165 -13.30 -9.35 -12.54
C GLN A 165 -14.42 -10.37 -12.81
N ARG A 166 -15.69 -9.92 -12.86
CA ARG A 166 -16.83 -10.78 -13.23
C ARG A 166 -16.67 -11.38 -14.64
N TYR A 167 -16.14 -10.61 -15.59
CA TYR A 167 -15.87 -11.11 -16.93
C TYR A 167 -14.81 -12.23 -16.93
N ILE A 168 -13.72 -12.05 -16.18
CA ILE A 168 -12.67 -13.08 -16.04
C ILE A 168 -13.25 -14.36 -15.41
N GLU A 169 -14.08 -14.24 -14.38
CA GLU A 169 -14.73 -15.39 -13.74
C GLU A 169 -15.65 -16.15 -14.72
N LEU A 170 -16.40 -15.44 -15.55
CA LEU A 170 -17.22 -16.04 -16.61
C LEU A 170 -16.37 -16.76 -17.65
N GLN A 171 -15.26 -16.16 -18.09
CA GLN A 171 -14.33 -16.80 -19.03
C GLN A 171 -13.72 -18.07 -18.43
N HIS A 172 -13.31 -18.03 -17.16
CA HIS A 172 -12.82 -19.22 -16.47
C HIS A 172 -13.89 -20.31 -16.33
N ALA A 173 -15.14 -19.94 -16.05
CA ALA A 173 -16.24 -20.90 -16.01
C ALA A 173 -16.48 -21.55 -17.38
N HIS A 174 -16.43 -20.76 -18.46
CA HIS A 174 -16.54 -21.25 -19.82
C HIS A 174 -15.40 -22.22 -20.15
N LEU A 175 -14.14 -21.86 -19.87
CA LEU A 175 -12.99 -22.72 -20.11
C LEU A 175 -13.06 -24.04 -19.32
N ARG A 176 -13.52 -24.00 -18.06
CA ARG A 176 -13.75 -25.23 -17.27
C ARG A 176 -14.79 -26.14 -17.90
N SER A 177 -15.90 -25.57 -18.37
CA SER A 177 -16.97 -26.30 -19.07
C SER A 177 -16.44 -26.94 -20.36
N THR A 178 -15.76 -26.16 -21.20
CA THR A 178 -15.16 -26.65 -22.45
C THR A 178 -14.14 -27.76 -22.21
N ARG A 179 -13.30 -27.63 -21.17
CA ARG A 179 -12.34 -28.67 -20.77
C ARG A 179 -13.03 -29.95 -20.32
N ALA A 180 -14.13 -29.85 -19.57
CA ALA A 180 -14.92 -31.00 -19.17
C ALA A 180 -15.52 -31.72 -20.39
N SER A 181 -16.10 -30.98 -21.33
CA SER A 181 -16.61 -31.55 -22.59
C SER A 181 -15.52 -32.18 -23.44
N LEU A 182 -14.33 -31.59 -23.50
CA LEU A 182 -13.19 -32.21 -24.20
C LEU A 182 -12.75 -33.51 -23.50
N HIS A 183 -12.77 -33.54 -22.18
CA HIS A 183 -12.43 -34.74 -21.44
C HIS A 183 -13.44 -35.87 -21.71
N THR A 184 -14.74 -35.58 -21.74
CA THR A 184 -15.75 -36.60 -22.06
C THR A 184 -15.57 -37.14 -23.47
N THR A 185 -15.34 -36.28 -24.47
CA THR A 185 -15.12 -36.74 -25.85
C THR A 185 -13.85 -37.55 -26.01
N THR A 186 -12.76 -37.22 -25.30
CA THR A 186 -11.52 -38.02 -25.31
C THR A 186 -11.73 -39.40 -24.68
N VAL A 187 -12.48 -39.50 -23.59
CA VAL A 187 -12.85 -40.78 -22.97
C VAL A 187 -13.72 -41.63 -23.91
N GLU A 188 -14.69 -41.03 -24.59
CA GLU A 188 -15.52 -41.73 -25.58
C GLU A 188 -14.70 -42.21 -26.78
N ALA A 189 -13.79 -41.38 -27.30
CA ALA A 189 -12.90 -41.76 -28.39
C ALA A 189 -12.01 -42.95 -28.02
N GLU A 190 -11.51 -43.00 -26.78
CA GLU A 190 -10.70 -44.12 -26.30
C GLU A 190 -11.52 -45.41 -26.16
N LYS A 191 -12.77 -45.32 -25.66
CA LYS A 191 -13.69 -46.47 -25.66
C LYS A 191 -13.94 -47.01 -27.07
N LEU A 192 -14.12 -46.13 -28.06
CA LEU A 192 -14.30 -46.53 -29.45
C LEU A 192 -13.06 -47.22 -30.03
N ARG A 193 -11.84 -46.76 -29.67
CA ARG A 193 -10.60 -47.45 -30.04
C ARG A 193 -10.53 -48.84 -29.44
N GLN A 194 -10.82 -48.99 -28.15
CA GLN A 194 -10.85 -50.29 -27.48
C GLN A 194 -11.86 -51.24 -28.12
N LEU A 195 -13.06 -50.76 -28.43
CA LEU A 195 -14.09 -51.57 -29.09
C LEU A 195 -13.66 -51.99 -30.50
N LYS A 196 -13.01 -51.10 -31.25
CA LYS A 196 -12.46 -51.41 -32.58
C LYS A 196 -11.40 -52.50 -32.50
N ASP A 197 -10.50 -52.43 -31.52
CA ASP A 197 -9.45 -53.43 -31.32
C ASP A 197 -10.06 -54.79 -30.91
N GLN A 198 -11.07 -54.79 -30.04
CA GLN A 198 -11.84 -56.00 -29.69
C GLN A 198 -12.52 -56.63 -30.91
N LEU A 199 -13.17 -55.82 -31.75
CA LEU A 199 -13.82 -56.30 -32.96
C LEU A 199 -12.80 -56.89 -33.95
N LYS A 200 -11.62 -56.29 -34.06
CA LYS A 200 -10.53 -56.80 -34.89
C LYS A 200 -10.06 -58.18 -34.41
N LEU A 201 -9.83 -58.35 -33.11
CA LEU A 201 -9.45 -59.64 -32.53
C LEU A 201 -10.54 -60.71 -32.73
N ALA A 202 -11.82 -60.34 -32.57
CA ALA A 202 -12.94 -61.24 -32.81
C ALA A 202 -13.04 -61.68 -34.28
N LEU A 203 -12.75 -60.77 -35.22
CA LEU A 203 -12.71 -61.08 -36.65
C LEU A 203 -11.56 -62.05 -36.98
N GLU A 204 -10.38 -61.83 -36.40
CA GLU A 204 -9.23 -62.73 -36.56
C GLU A 204 -9.53 -64.15 -36.02
N ASP A 205 -10.18 -64.26 -34.86
CA ASP A 205 -10.63 -65.53 -34.29
C ASP A 205 -11.68 -66.24 -35.16
N LEU A 206 -12.67 -65.51 -35.69
CA LEU A 206 -13.65 -66.07 -36.63
C LEU A 206 -13.00 -66.57 -37.92
N ASN A 207 -12.07 -65.79 -38.49
CA ASN A 207 -11.34 -66.20 -39.68
C ASN A 207 -10.51 -67.46 -39.42
N TYR A 208 -9.87 -67.55 -38.26
CA TYR A 208 -9.15 -68.75 -37.83
C TYR A 208 -10.09 -69.96 -37.72
N LYS A 209 -11.23 -69.81 -37.04
CA LYS A 209 -12.25 -70.87 -36.90
C LYS A 209 -12.78 -71.33 -38.25
N ASN A 210 -13.11 -70.42 -39.16
CA ASN A 210 -13.58 -70.75 -40.51
C ASN A 210 -12.53 -71.58 -41.25
N LYS A 211 -11.26 -71.17 -41.21
CA LYS A 211 -10.16 -71.93 -41.81
C LYS A 211 -10.06 -73.35 -41.23
N THR A 212 -10.15 -73.50 -39.91
CA THR A 212 -10.11 -74.83 -39.28
C THR A 212 -11.31 -75.72 -39.66
N LEU A 213 -12.49 -75.13 -39.86
CA LEU A 213 -13.67 -75.84 -40.33
C LEU A 213 -13.53 -76.28 -41.79
N GLU A 214 -12.97 -75.44 -42.65
CA GLU A 214 -12.66 -75.80 -44.04
C GLU A 214 -11.66 -76.96 -44.10
N GLU A 215 -10.60 -76.93 -43.30
CA GLU A 215 -9.63 -78.03 -43.18
C GLU A 215 -10.24 -79.31 -42.60
N PHE A 216 -11.22 -79.20 -41.70
CA PHE A 216 -11.97 -80.36 -41.19
C PHE A 216 -12.86 -80.97 -42.26
N ASN A 217 -13.68 -80.15 -42.94
CA ASN A 217 -14.57 -80.60 -44.00
C ASN A 217 -13.80 -81.24 -45.17
N ALA A 218 -12.63 -80.70 -45.52
CA ALA A 218 -11.76 -81.28 -46.53
C ALA A 218 -11.33 -82.71 -46.17
N ARG A 219 -10.88 -82.92 -44.92
CA ARG A 219 -10.49 -84.25 -44.41
C ARG A 219 -11.66 -85.24 -44.38
N SER A 220 -12.85 -84.81 -43.94
CA SER A 220 -14.04 -85.66 -43.94
C SER A 220 -14.46 -86.08 -45.35
N ASN A 221 -14.37 -85.17 -46.33
CA ASN A 221 -14.67 -85.51 -47.72
C ASN A 221 -13.66 -86.52 -48.30
N GLU A 222 -12.36 -86.38 -47.98
CA GLU A 222 -11.33 -87.35 -48.38
C GLU A 222 -11.59 -88.74 -47.77
N GLU A 223 -12.03 -88.81 -46.51
CA GLU A 223 -12.42 -90.06 -45.85
C GLU A 223 -13.66 -90.71 -46.49
N GLU A 224 -14.66 -89.92 -46.89
CA GLU A 224 -15.84 -90.42 -47.58
C GLU A 224 -15.51 -90.96 -48.98
N THR A 225 -14.67 -90.26 -49.76
CA THR A 225 -14.23 -90.73 -51.07
C THR A 225 -13.43 -92.03 -50.98
N ASN A 226 -12.57 -92.16 -49.97
CA ASN A 226 -11.80 -93.38 -49.77
C ASN A 226 -12.69 -94.58 -49.39
N ARG A 227 -13.79 -94.37 -48.67
CA ARG A 227 -14.75 -95.44 -48.33
C ARG A 227 -15.56 -95.93 -49.52
N THR A 228 -15.90 -95.06 -50.47
CA THR A 228 -16.69 -95.47 -51.65
C THR A 228 -15.89 -96.33 -52.62
N ASP A 229 -14.56 -96.22 -52.64
CA ASP A 229 -13.70 -97.03 -53.52
C ASP A 229 -13.45 -98.45 -52.99
N GLU A 230 -13.79 -98.74 -51.72
CA GLU A 230 -13.61 -100.06 -51.08
C GLU A 230 -14.83 -100.99 -51.19
N ILE A 231 -15.95 -100.53 -51.80
CA ILE A 231 -17.21 -101.29 -51.95
C ILE A 231 -17.38 -101.75 -53.40
#